data_AF-A0A6F9CAV9-F1
#
_entry.id   AF-A0A6F9CAV9-F1
#
_cell.length_a   1.000
_cell.length_b   1.000
_cell.length_c   1.000
_cell.angle_alpha   90.00
_cell.angle_beta   90.00
_cell.angle_gamma   90.00
#
_symmetry.space_group_name_H-M   'P 1'
#
loop_
_entity.id
_entity.type
_entity.pdbx_description
1 polymer ?
#
loop_
_entity_poly.entity_id
_entity_poly.type
_entity_poly.pdbx_seq_one_letter_code
_entity_poly.pdbx_strand_id
1 'polypeptide(L)'
;MQYTVGDKCKVRLDNGGRYYGAYIQEVSPDNGPVTVFIEELGRKRSVSLWNLRPPTDETTSWSTVTRDGKRLNNVSTPHPGKDPTPVP
;
A
#
# COMPACT_ATOMS: atom_id res chain seq x y z
N MET A 1 -14.28 -8.36 2.46
CA MET A 1 -12.84 -8.73 2.57
C MET A 1 -12.15 -8.27 1.30
N GLN A 2 -10.92 -7.74 1.38
CA GLN A 2 -10.22 -7.12 0.25
C GLN A 2 -9.47 -8.11 -0.66
N TYR A 3 -9.64 -9.41 -0.43
CA TYR A 3 -8.92 -10.48 -1.11
C TYR A 3 -9.90 -11.53 -1.58
N THR A 4 -9.69 -12.02 -2.80
CA THR A 4 -10.51 -13.08 -3.42
C THR A 4 -9.66 -14.32 -3.63
N VAL A 5 -10.25 -15.52 -3.49
CA VAL A 5 -9.55 -16.77 -3.83
C VAL A 5 -9.11 -16.72 -5.29
N GLY A 6 -7.83 -17.02 -5.54
CA GLY A 6 -7.18 -16.89 -6.85
C GLY A 6 -6.42 -15.59 -7.06
N ASP A 7 -6.63 -14.56 -6.24
CA ASP A 7 -5.87 -13.30 -6.37
C ASP A 7 -4.40 -13.50 -6.00
N LYS A 8 -3.52 -12.82 -6.74
CA LYS A 8 -2.10 -12.73 -6.42
C LYS A 8 -1.90 -11.67 -5.34
N CYS A 9 -1.19 -12.02 -4.28
CA CYS A 9 -0.87 -11.14 -3.17
C CYS A 9 0.61 -11.29 -2.77
N LYS A 10 1.06 -10.42 -1.88
CA LYS A 10 2.41 -10.45 -1.34
C LYS A 10 2.35 -10.69 0.17
N VAL A 11 3.02 -11.72 0.67
CA VAL A 11 3.01 -12.06 2.10
C VAL A 11 4.38 -11.83 2.74
N ARG A 12 4.38 -11.19 3.91
CA ARG A 12 5.57 -11.05 4.77
C ARG A 12 5.57 -12.16 5.83
N LEU A 13 6.52 -13.09 5.75
CA LEU A 13 6.57 -14.24 6.66
C LEU A 13 7.37 -14.00 7.95
N ASP A 14 8.43 -13.19 7.93
CA ASP A 14 9.29 -12.99 9.10
C ASP A 14 10.14 -11.71 9.00
N ASN A 15 10.83 -11.34 10.08
CA ASN A 15 11.66 -10.15 10.34
C ASN A 15 12.64 -9.72 9.22
N GLY A 16 12.88 -10.55 8.20
CA GLY A 16 13.71 -10.23 7.03
C GLY A 16 13.13 -9.18 6.08
N GLY A 17 11.95 -8.62 6.35
CA GLY A 17 11.38 -7.47 5.62
C GLY A 17 10.97 -7.74 4.16
N ARG A 18 11.11 -9.00 3.70
CA ARG A 18 10.84 -9.38 2.32
C ARG A 18 9.41 -9.90 2.14
N TYR A 19 8.84 -9.60 0.99
CA TYR A 19 7.53 -10.04 0.58
C TYR A 19 7.65 -11.16 -0.44
N TYR A 20 6.93 -12.25 -0.21
CA TYR A 20 6.87 -13.40 -1.10
C TYR A 20 5.60 -13.34 -1.93
N GLY A 21 5.70 -13.71 -3.21
CA GLY A 21 4.52 -13.90 -4.05
C GLY A 21 3.68 -15.08 -3.56
N ALA A 22 2.39 -14.84 -3.36
CA ALA A 22 1.45 -15.87 -2.93
C ALA A 22 0.09 -15.71 -3.60
N TYR A 23 -0.67 -16.79 -3.70
CA TYR A 23 -2.06 -16.76 -4.15
C TYR A 23 -3.01 -17.00 -3.01
N ILE A 24 -4.11 -16.25 -2.96
CA ILE A 24 -5.16 -16.46 -1.97
C ILE A 24 -5.82 -17.81 -2.25
N GLN A 25 -5.75 -18.72 -1.28
CA GLN A 25 -6.42 -20.02 -1.35
C GLN A 25 -7.76 -19.99 -0.63
N GLU A 26 -7.83 -19.28 0.49
CA GLU A 26 -9.02 -19.21 1.33
C GLU A 26 -8.98 -17.96 2.19
N VAL A 27 -10.15 -17.34 2.40
CA VAL A 27 -10.31 -16.13 3.19
C VAL A 27 -11.25 -16.40 4.34
N SER A 28 -10.76 -16.27 5.57
CA SER A 28 -11.61 -16.40 6.74
C SER A 28 -12.58 -15.21 6.81
N PRO A 29 -13.88 -15.46 7.03
CA PRO A 29 -14.78 -14.40 7.47
C PRO A 29 -14.29 -13.79 8.78
N ASP A 30 -14.64 -12.54 9.05
CA ASP A 30 -14.34 -11.87 10.31
C ASP A 30 -12.88 -11.43 10.55
N ASN A 31 -12.15 -11.05 9.49
CA ASN A 31 -10.75 -10.59 9.60
C ASN A 31 -9.79 -11.65 10.18
N GLY A 32 -10.19 -12.92 10.13
CA GLY A 32 -9.39 -14.05 10.57
C GLY A 32 -8.16 -14.31 9.70
N PRO A 33 -7.34 -15.31 10.06
CA PRO A 33 -6.19 -15.73 9.27
C PRO A 33 -6.62 -16.18 7.88
N VAL A 34 -5.84 -15.79 6.88
CA VAL A 34 -6.05 -16.10 5.47
C VAL A 34 -5.08 -17.19 5.06
N THR A 35 -5.54 -18.18 4.32
CA THR A 35 -4.68 -19.22 3.77
C THR A 35 -4.20 -18.77 2.40
N VAL A 36 -2.88 -18.64 2.25
CA VAL A 36 -2.24 -18.28 0.99
C VAL A 36 -1.26 -19.36 0.55
N PHE A 37 -1.17 -19.64 -0.75
CA PHE A 37 -0.18 -20.52 -1.34
C PHE A 37 1.04 -19.71 -1.74
N ILE A 38 2.18 -19.98 -1.14
CA ILE A 38 3.41 -19.23 -1.41
C ILE A 38 4.12 -19.90 -2.57
N GLU A 39 4.19 -19.23 -3.72
CA GLU A 39 4.76 -19.78 -4.96
C GLU A 39 6.20 -20.22 -4.75
N GLU A 40 6.98 -19.37 -4.08
CA GLU A 40 8.40 -19.61 -3.83
C GLU A 40 8.66 -20.82 -2.93
N LEU A 41 7.74 -21.12 -2.01
CA LEU A 41 7.86 -22.26 -1.09
C LEU A 41 7.06 -23.49 -1.55
N GLY A 42 6.23 -23.36 -2.60
CA GLY A 42 5.37 -24.43 -3.09
C GLY A 42 4.36 -24.96 -2.07
N ARG A 43 4.00 -24.18 -1.03
CA ARG A 43 3.13 -24.66 0.07
C ARG A 43 2.17 -23.60 0.60
N LYS A 44 1.04 -24.06 1.13
CA LYS A 44 0.04 -23.21 1.79
C LYS A 44 0.54 -22.73 3.16
N ARG A 45 0.14 -21.52 3.55
CA ARG A 45 0.45 -20.89 4.83
C ARG A 45 -0.72 -20.05 5.30
N SER A 46 -1.13 -20.24 6.54
CA SER A 46 -2.05 -19.35 7.24
C SER A 46 -1.29 -18.12 7.72
N VAL A 47 -1.69 -16.94 7.27
CA VAL A 47 -1.09 -15.67 7.68
C VAL A 47 -2.18 -14.68 8.05
N SER A 48 -1.89 -13.75 8.94
CA SER A 48 -2.82 -12.66 9.25
C SER A 48 -2.92 -11.71 8.07
N LEU A 49 -4.10 -11.11 7.86
CA LEU A 49 -4.32 -10.07 6.84
C LEU A 49 -3.32 -8.91 6.94
N TRP A 50 -2.82 -8.62 8.14
CA TRP A 50 -1.80 -7.61 8.41
C TRP A 50 -0.46 -7.86 7.71
N ASN A 51 -0.13 -9.12 7.45
CA ASN A 51 1.10 -9.52 6.76
C ASN A 51 0.90 -9.67 5.25
N LEU A 52 -0.33 -9.54 4.76
CA LEU A 52 -0.64 -9.51 3.34
C LEU A 52 -0.63 -8.08 2.82
N ARG A 53 0.08 -7.88 1.72
CA ARG A 53 -0.06 -6.73 0.85
C ARG A 53 -1.01 -7.10 -0.29
N PRO A 54 -2.01 -6.26 -0.59
CA PRO A 54 -2.81 -6.43 -1.79
C PRO A 54 -1.88 -6.42 -3.02
N PRO A 55 -2.30 -7.04 -4.13
CA PRO A 55 -1.70 -6.72 -5.41
C PRO A 55 -1.93 -5.22 -5.59
N THR A 56 -0.93 -4.42 -5.24
CA THR A 56 -0.95 -2.98 -5.49
C THR A 56 -1.20 -2.85 -6.98
N ASP A 57 -2.41 -2.45 -7.35
CA ASP A 57 -2.59 -1.66 -8.56
C ASP A 57 -1.55 -0.55 -8.42
N GLU A 58 -0.59 -0.53 -9.35
CA GLU A 58 0.66 0.23 -9.28
C GLU A 58 0.44 1.75 -9.13
N THR A 59 -0.82 2.19 -9.09
CA THR A 59 -1.27 3.56 -9.26
C THR A 59 -1.53 4.36 -7.97
N THR A 60 -1.61 3.78 -6.75
CA THR A 60 -2.11 4.58 -5.59
C THR A 60 -1.49 4.36 -4.20
N SER A 61 -0.27 3.83 -4.02
CA SER A 61 0.24 3.60 -2.64
C SER A 61 1.74 3.74 -2.39
N TRP A 62 2.40 4.75 -2.98
CA TRP A 62 3.65 5.30 -2.42
C TRP A 62 3.51 6.70 -1.80
N SER A 63 2.45 7.46 -2.07
CA SER A 63 2.39 8.87 -1.66
C SER A 63 1.30 9.15 -0.63
N THR A 64 1.49 8.68 0.60
CA THR A 64 0.87 9.39 1.75
C THR A 64 1.74 9.33 2.99
N VAL A 65 3.03 9.65 2.81
CA VAL A 65 3.62 10.65 3.71
C VAL A 65 3.13 12.04 3.27
N THR A 66 1.85 12.30 3.49
CA THR A 66 1.49 13.60 4.05
C THR A 66 1.43 13.30 5.54
N ARG A 67 2.47 13.66 6.30
CA ARG A 67 2.33 14.81 7.20
C ARG A 67 0.95 15.42 6.99
N ASP A 68 -0.01 15.04 7.81
CA ASP A 68 -1.18 15.87 8.09
C ASP A 68 -0.64 17.13 8.79
N GLY A 69 0.00 17.95 7.98
CA GLY A 69 0.27 19.33 8.21
C GLY A 69 -0.76 20.04 7.37
N LYS A 70 -1.79 20.51 8.08
CA LYS A 70 -2.52 21.74 7.74
C LYS A 70 -3.54 21.58 6.62
N ARG A 71 -4.78 21.36 7.07
CA ARG A 71 -5.87 22.34 6.91
C ARG A 71 -5.83 23.09 5.57
N LEU A 72 -6.71 22.65 4.68
CA LEU A 72 -7.81 23.47 4.13
C LEU A 72 -7.41 24.68 3.24
N ASN A 73 -7.98 24.65 2.01
CA ASN A 73 -8.36 25.78 1.14
C ASN A 73 -7.26 26.77 0.70
N ASN A 74 -7.17 27.29 -0.53
CA ASN A 74 -8.20 27.65 -1.50
C ASN A 74 -7.53 27.88 -2.86
N VAL A 75 -8.35 27.79 -3.91
CA VAL A 75 -8.16 28.35 -5.25
C VAL A 75 -7.48 29.73 -5.25
N SER A 76 -6.54 29.97 -6.18
CA SER A 76 -6.52 31.15 -7.09
C SER A 76 -5.23 31.22 -7.93
N THR A 77 -5.46 31.14 -9.24
CA THR A 77 -4.77 31.62 -10.47
C THR A 77 -3.53 32.54 -10.40
N PRO A 78 -2.75 32.60 -11.52
CA PRO A 78 -1.31 32.90 -11.57
C PRO A 78 -1.00 34.38 -11.79
N HIS A 79 0.23 34.84 -11.53
CA HIS A 79 0.89 35.93 -12.27
C HIS A 79 2.43 35.89 -12.12
N PRO A 80 3.20 36.18 -13.20
CA PRO A 80 4.65 36.30 -13.16
C PRO A 80 5.06 37.72 -12.77
N GLY A 81 5.88 37.88 -11.74
CA GLY A 81 6.39 39.18 -11.31
C GLY A 81 7.81 39.05 -10.79
N LYS A 82 8.78 39.19 -11.71
CA LYS A 82 10.16 39.51 -11.37
C LYS A 82 10.23 41.02 -11.14
N ASP A 83 10.82 41.42 -10.02
CA ASP A 83 12.02 42.27 -9.94
C ASP A 83 12.19 42.82 -8.51
N PRO A 84 13.34 42.57 -7.84
CA PRO A 84 13.63 43.16 -6.54
C PRO A 84 14.07 44.62 -6.69
N THR A 85 13.45 45.50 -5.90
CA THR A 85 13.80 46.92 -5.77
C THR A 85 15.19 47.07 -5.11
N PRO A 86 16.10 47.91 -5.62
CA PRO A 86 17.27 48.32 -4.86
C PRO A 86 16.90 49.44 -3.88
N VAL A 87 17.22 49.27 -2.60
CA VAL A 87 17.11 50.33 -1.59
C VAL A 87 18.41 51.16 -1.54
N PRO A 88 18.32 52.47 -1.26
CA PRO A 88 19.39 53.46 -1.51
C PRO A 88 20.60 53.33 -0.59
#